data_AF-A0A023FZ54-F1
#
_entry.id   AF-A0A023FZ54-F1
#
_cell.length_a   1.000
_cell.length_b   1.000
_cell.length_c   1.000
_cell.angle_alpha   90.00
_cell.angle_beta   90.00
_cell.angle_gamma   90.00
#
_symmetry.space_group_name_H-M   'P 1'
#
loop_
_entity.id
_entity.type
_entity.pdbx_description
1 polymer ?
#
loop_
_entity_poly.entity_id
_entity_poly.type
_entity_poly.pdbx_seq_one_letter_code
_entity_poly.pdbx_strand_id
1 'polypeptide(L)'
;KLRGVRSRMTRTTAFSVVVLLFALHLCNEARFTAASPKKPPFEEAEENFLYQNVRAAINITGRVYVIMRNYNISTKFRCLYSERVKTRNKTHYVLTLGAATPPEWKYIQKFNTTAVISKTGKHKKYNAVTYMFRPTDPPKLHKLMYINKERSCLIFVENRYPAKKRARCQLMQPAVSAHRGIPHDCSTVFRKNCPGKPVRIYQPWCQGLPELPPK
;
A
#
# COMPACT_ATOMS: atom_id res chain seq x y z
N LYS A 1 -15.99 93.29 22.70
CA LYS A 1 -17.03 92.33 23.14
C LYS A 1 -17.28 91.36 21.99
N LEU A 2 -17.23 90.05 22.27
CA LEU A 2 -17.59 88.89 21.43
C LEU A 2 -16.67 88.46 20.27
N ARG A 3 -16.14 87.24 20.48
CA ARG A 3 -15.39 86.35 19.59
C ARG A 3 -16.32 85.74 18.52
N GLY A 4 -15.75 85.45 17.35
CA GLY A 4 -16.32 84.49 16.39
C GLY A 4 -15.18 83.69 15.75
N VAL A 5 -14.79 82.57 16.37
CA VAL A 5 -13.84 81.62 15.78
C VAL A 5 -14.62 80.65 14.91
N ARG A 6 -14.37 80.70 13.60
CA ARG A 6 -14.87 79.75 12.60
C ARG A 6 -13.97 78.53 12.61
N SER A 7 -14.41 77.44 13.24
CA SER A 7 -13.69 76.16 13.21
C SER A 7 -13.97 75.45 11.89
N ARG A 8 -12.95 75.38 11.02
CA ARG A 8 -12.90 74.43 9.89
C ARG A 8 -12.61 73.05 10.49
N MET A 9 -13.62 72.19 10.52
CA MET A 9 -13.45 70.79 10.89
C MET A 9 -12.63 70.11 9.79
N THR A 10 -11.38 69.82 10.13
CA THR A 10 -10.36 69.24 9.28
C THR A 10 -10.69 67.79 8.97
N ARG A 11 -10.60 67.50 7.67
CA ARG A 11 -10.86 66.26 6.92
C ARG A 11 -10.10 64.99 7.37
N THR A 12 -9.47 65.01 8.55
CA THR A 12 -8.45 64.04 8.97
C THR A 12 -8.98 62.93 9.87
N THR A 13 -10.10 63.14 10.56
CA THR A 13 -10.67 62.14 11.50
C THR A 13 -11.50 61.06 10.81
N ALA A 14 -12.13 61.36 9.68
CA ALA A 14 -12.97 60.40 8.95
C ALA A 14 -12.16 59.29 8.27
N PHE A 15 -10.93 59.56 7.81
CA PHE A 15 -10.08 58.57 7.15
C PHE A 15 -9.53 57.52 8.12
N SER A 16 -9.27 57.87 9.39
CA SER A 16 -8.74 56.95 10.40
C SER A 16 -9.75 55.88 10.84
N VAL A 17 -11.04 56.23 10.95
CA VAL A 17 -12.08 55.27 11.40
C VAL A 17 -12.41 54.24 10.32
N VAL A 18 -12.38 54.63 9.04
CA VAL A 18 -12.66 53.72 7.92
C VAL A 18 -11.55 52.68 7.74
N VAL A 19 -10.28 53.06 7.92
CA VAL A 19 -9.14 52.14 7.81
C VAL A 19 -9.14 51.10 8.95
N LEU A 20 -9.53 51.48 10.16
CA LEU A 20 -9.66 50.56 11.31
C LEU A 20 -10.82 49.57 11.16
N LEU A 21 -11.95 49.98 10.57
CA LEU A 21 -13.08 49.09 10.30
C LEU A 21 -12.77 48.06 9.19
N PHE A 22 -12.02 48.46 8.16
CA PHE A 22 -11.54 47.52 7.13
C PHE A 22 -10.50 46.53 7.65
N ALA A 23 -9.61 46.95 8.57
CA ALA A 23 -8.64 46.04 9.20
C ALA A 23 -9.32 44.98 10.08
N LEU A 24 -10.40 45.34 10.79
CA LEU A 24 -11.17 44.41 11.62
C LEU A 24 -12.01 43.41 10.79
N HIS A 25 -12.41 43.77 9.57
CA HIS A 25 -13.12 42.85 8.65
C HIS A 25 -12.20 41.90 7.87
N LEU A 26 -10.90 42.19 7.78
CA LEU A 26 -9.91 41.31 7.11
C LEU A 26 -9.27 40.28 8.05
N CYS A 27 -9.51 40.36 9.37
CA CYS A 27 -8.99 39.39 10.34
C CYS A 27 -9.90 38.18 10.59
N ASN A 28 -11.09 38.12 9.99
CA ASN A 28 -11.94 36.93 10.06
C ASN A 28 -11.80 36.10 8.79
N GLU A 29 -11.51 34.80 8.98
CA GLU A 29 -11.37 33.74 7.98
C GLU A 29 -9.96 33.48 7.41
N ALA A 30 -8.92 33.71 8.22
CA ALA A 30 -7.75 32.82 8.19
C ALA A 30 -7.94 31.69 9.22
N ARG A 31 -9.03 30.91 9.09
CA ARG A 31 -9.11 29.61 9.78
C ARG A 31 -8.12 28.68 9.10
N PHE A 32 -6.85 28.73 9.52
CA PHE A 32 -5.96 27.59 9.38
C PHE A 32 -6.57 26.45 10.20
N THR A 33 -7.48 25.69 9.61
CA THR A 33 -7.77 24.34 10.09
C THR A 33 -6.46 23.59 9.90
N ALA A 34 -5.62 23.57 10.93
CA ALA A 34 -4.52 22.64 11.00
C ALA A 34 -5.14 21.26 10.82
N ALA A 35 -4.99 20.68 9.62
CA ALA A 35 -5.48 19.34 9.37
C ALA A 35 -4.81 18.45 10.40
N SER A 36 -5.60 17.85 11.31
CA SER A 36 -5.09 16.88 12.27
C SER A 36 -4.16 15.92 11.52
N PRO A 37 -2.94 15.63 12.04
CA PRO A 37 -1.99 14.81 11.34
C PRO A 37 -2.67 13.51 10.93
N LYS A 38 -2.87 13.34 9.63
CA LYS A 38 -3.62 12.18 9.12
C LYS A 38 -2.89 10.93 9.57
N LYS A 39 -3.59 10.07 10.31
CA LYS A 39 -3.03 8.80 10.77
C LYS A 39 -2.40 8.07 9.58
N PRO A 40 -1.14 7.59 9.72
CA PRO A 40 -0.50 6.84 8.64
C PRO A 40 -1.33 5.59 8.29
N PRO A 41 -1.24 5.12 7.04
CA PRO A 41 -1.87 3.87 6.64
C PRO A 41 -1.30 2.68 7.44
N PHE A 42 -2.02 1.56 7.50
CA PHE A 42 -1.63 0.38 8.29
C PHE A 42 -0.16 -0.04 8.07
N GLU A 43 0.28 -0.07 6.81
CA GLU A 43 1.63 -0.44 6.40
C GLU A 43 2.74 0.58 6.72
N GLU A 44 2.39 1.72 7.34
CA GLU A 44 3.33 2.76 7.79
C GLU A 44 3.05 3.23 9.23
N ALA A 45 2.08 2.64 9.92
CA ALA A 45 1.75 2.97 11.30
C ALA A 45 2.64 2.16 12.25
N GLU A 46 3.38 2.85 13.14
CA GLU A 46 4.43 2.26 13.97
C GLU A 46 3.92 1.12 14.86
N GLU A 47 2.66 1.20 15.31
CA GLU A 47 2.01 0.14 16.10
C GLU A 47 1.93 -1.21 15.37
N ASN A 48 2.04 -1.23 14.03
CA ASN A 48 1.93 -2.44 13.22
C ASN A 48 3.28 -3.00 12.78
N PHE A 49 4.40 -2.32 13.04
CA PHE A 49 5.72 -2.70 12.50
C PHE A 49 6.17 -4.11 12.89
N LEU A 50 5.67 -4.63 14.01
CA LEU A 50 5.96 -5.98 14.47
C LEU A 50 5.46 -7.07 13.49
N TYR A 51 4.42 -6.78 12.70
CA TYR A 51 3.84 -7.66 11.69
C TYR A 51 4.42 -7.44 10.28
N GLN A 52 5.49 -6.64 10.14
CA GLN A 52 5.94 -6.11 8.85
C GLN A 52 7.41 -6.44 8.56
N ASN A 53 7.85 -7.61 9.01
CA ASN A 53 9.19 -8.12 8.71
C ASN A 53 9.21 -8.86 7.36
N VAL A 54 9.59 -8.17 6.28
CA VAL A 54 9.59 -8.75 4.93
C VAL A 54 10.57 -9.91 4.77
N ARG A 55 11.62 -9.99 5.61
CA ARG A 55 12.52 -11.15 5.60
C ARG A 55 11.80 -12.44 6.03
N ALA A 56 10.85 -12.35 6.95
CA ALA A 56 10.05 -13.50 7.35
C ALA A 56 9.17 -14.01 6.18
N ALA A 57 8.65 -13.09 5.35
CA ALA A 57 7.88 -13.43 4.16
C ALA A 57 8.75 -14.04 3.05
N ILE A 58 9.88 -13.40 2.71
CA ILE A 58 10.73 -13.85 1.58
C ILE A 58 11.46 -15.19 1.86
N ASN A 59 11.66 -15.51 3.15
CA ASN A 59 12.30 -16.75 3.56
C ASN A 59 11.35 -17.95 3.68
N ILE A 60 10.05 -17.77 3.38
CA ILE A 60 9.12 -18.89 3.25
C ILE A 60 9.63 -19.81 2.13
N THR A 61 9.68 -21.10 2.43
CA THR A 61 10.15 -22.14 1.51
C THR A 61 9.03 -22.57 0.57
N GLY A 62 9.38 -22.86 -0.68
CA GLY A 62 8.44 -23.26 -1.71
C GLY A 62 7.52 -22.14 -2.20
N ARG A 63 6.44 -22.53 -2.87
CA ARG A 63 5.49 -21.60 -3.48
C ARG A 63 4.63 -20.90 -2.44
N VAL A 64 4.44 -19.61 -2.65
CA VAL A 64 3.49 -18.76 -1.94
C VAL A 64 2.47 -18.24 -2.94
N TYR A 65 1.23 -18.72 -2.82
CA TYR A 65 0.15 -18.42 -3.75
C TYR A 65 -0.58 -17.14 -3.37
N VAL A 66 -0.97 -16.34 -4.37
CA VAL A 66 -1.96 -15.28 -4.21
C VAL A 66 -3.33 -15.93 -4.11
N ILE A 67 -3.95 -15.82 -2.93
CA ILE A 67 -5.29 -16.34 -2.68
C ILE A 67 -6.34 -15.41 -3.29
N MET A 68 -6.19 -14.11 -3.04
CA MET A 68 -7.11 -13.08 -3.52
C MET A 68 -6.46 -11.69 -3.54
N ARG A 69 -7.03 -10.77 -4.32
CA ARG A 69 -6.61 -9.37 -4.37
C ARG A 69 -7.77 -8.44 -4.70
N ASN A 70 -7.67 -7.15 -4.36
CA ASN A 70 -8.72 -6.15 -4.58
C ASN A 70 -8.43 -5.17 -5.74
N TYR A 71 -7.46 -5.52 -6.59
CA TYR A 71 -7.04 -4.74 -7.76
C TYR A 71 -6.79 -5.65 -8.95
N ASN A 72 -6.79 -5.07 -10.17
CA ASN A 72 -6.68 -5.84 -11.42
C ASN A 72 -7.64 -7.03 -11.43
N ILE A 73 -8.88 -6.78 -11.01
CA ILE A 73 -9.91 -7.79 -10.75
C ILE A 73 -10.47 -8.43 -12.02
N SER A 74 -10.32 -7.76 -13.17
CA SER A 74 -10.67 -8.27 -14.50
C SER A 74 -9.71 -9.35 -15.01
N THR A 75 -8.62 -9.62 -14.28
CA THR A 75 -7.62 -10.61 -14.71
C THR A 75 -8.22 -12.00 -14.91
N LYS A 76 -7.78 -12.65 -15.97
CA LYS A 76 -8.09 -14.06 -16.23
C LYS A 76 -6.99 -15.00 -15.76
N PHE A 77 -5.82 -14.51 -15.36
CA PHE A 77 -4.77 -15.36 -14.77
C PHE A 77 -5.22 -15.96 -13.45
N ARG A 78 -4.79 -17.19 -13.17
CA ARG A 78 -5.05 -17.92 -11.92
C ARG A 78 -3.75 -18.48 -11.37
N CYS A 79 -3.77 -19.01 -10.15
CA CYS A 79 -2.62 -19.68 -9.56
C CYS A 79 -1.34 -18.85 -9.53
N LEU A 80 -1.49 -17.53 -9.37
CA LEU A 80 -0.35 -16.63 -9.21
C LEU A 80 0.43 -17.07 -7.99
N TYR A 81 1.74 -17.30 -8.13
CA TYR A 81 2.61 -17.57 -7.02
C TYR A 81 3.94 -16.85 -7.15
N SER A 82 4.64 -16.76 -6.02
CA SER A 82 6.05 -16.43 -5.95
C SER A 82 6.80 -17.53 -5.20
N GLU A 83 8.03 -17.82 -5.61
CA GLU A 83 8.93 -18.75 -4.93
C GLU A 83 10.34 -18.17 -4.91
N ARG A 84 11.01 -18.20 -3.76
CA ARG A 84 12.42 -17.78 -3.67
C ARG A 84 13.32 -18.93 -4.12
N VAL A 85 14.01 -18.73 -5.23
CA VAL A 85 14.94 -19.73 -5.79
C VAL A 85 16.40 -19.43 -5.50
N LYS A 86 16.75 -18.17 -5.17
CA LYS A 86 18.12 -17.82 -4.81
C LYS A 86 18.19 -16.65 -3.84
N THR A 87 19.13 -16.72 -2.89
CA THR A 87 19.57 -15.57 -2.09
C THR A 87 20.91 -15.10 -2.66
N ARG A 88 20.99 -13.86 -3.13
CA ARG A 88 22.24 -13.30 -3.69
C ARG A 88 23.05 -12.62 -2.61
N ASN A 89 22.40 -11.81 -1.77
CA ASN A 89 23.01 -11.15 -0.62
C ASN A 89 21.94 -10.82 0.43
N LYS A 90 22.26 -9.97 1.42
CA LYS A 90 21.38 -9.61 2.54
C LYS A 90 20.09 -8.87 2.14
N THR A 91 20.02 -8.32 0.93
CA THR A 91 18.87 -7.55 0.42
C THR A 91 18.37 -7.98 -0.96
N HIS A 92 19.16 -8.77 -1.72
CA HIS A 92 18.85 -9.19 -3.08
C HIS A 92 18.58 -10.68 -3.16
N TYR A 93 17.48 -11.01 -3.83
CA TYR A 93 16.97 -12.36 -4.01
C TYR A 93 16.56 -12.56 -5.48
N VAL A 94 16.44 -13.82 -5.88
CA VAL A 94 15.78 -14.20 -7.13
C VAL A 94 14.49 -14.91 -6.77
N LEU A 95 13.38 -14.39 -7.30
CA LEU A 95 12.08 -15.03 -7.21
C LEU A 95 11.71 -15.60 -8.56
N THR A 96 11.12 -16.79 -8.57
CA THR A 96 10.31 -17.27 -9.67
C THR A 96 8.88 -16.81 -9.44
N LEU A 97 8.29 -16.12 -10.42
CA LEU A 97 6.87 -15.82 -10.44
C LEU A 97 6.18 -16.71 -11.46
N GLY A 98 5.08 -17.34 -11.06
CA GLY A 98 4.30 -18.23 -11.92
C GLY A 98 2.82 -17.86 -11.96
N ALA A 99 2.15 -18.15 -13.07
CA ALA A 99 0.71 -18.01 -13.21
C ALA A 99 0.16 -19.03 -14.22
N ALA A 100 -1.04 -19.54 -13.95
CA ALA A 100 -1.83 -20.28 -14.92
C ALA A 100 -2.47 -19.30 -15.90
N THR A 101 -2.25 -19.53 -17.20
CA THR A 101 -2.70 -18.62 -18.25
C THR A 101 -4.02 -19.08 -18.87
N PRO A 102 -4.97 -18.16 -19.15
CA PRO A 102 -6.19 -18.49 -19.89
C PRO A 102 -5.87 -18.97 -21.32
N PRO A 103 -6.82 -19.60 -22.03
CA PRO A 103 -8.21 -19.86 -21.62
C PRO A 103 -8.39 -21.12 -20.76
N GLU A 104 -7.49 -22.09 -20.87
CA GLU A 104 -7.72 -23.43 -20.28
C GLU A 104 -7.03 -23.63 -18.92
N TRP A 105 -6.10 -22.74 -18.55
CA TRP A 105 -5.33 -22.82 -17.30
C TRP A 105 -4.65 -24.17 -17.07
N LYS A 106 -4.25 -24.87 -18.13
CA LYS A 106 -3.67 -26.23 -18.07
C LYS A 106 -2.22 -26.27 -17.57
N TYR A 107 -1.51 -25.15 -17.58
CA TYR A 107 -0.10 -25.09 -17.23
C TYR A 107 0.27 -23.76 -16.57
N ILE A 108 1.35 -23.77 -15.79
CA ILE A 108 1.97 -22.57 -15.24
C ILE A 108 3.02 -22.05 -16.22
N GLN A 109 2.89 -20.78 -16.62
CA GLN A 109 4.00 -20.02 -17.18
C GLN A 109 4.74 -19.32 -16.05
N LYS A 110 6.08 -19.35 -16.08
CA LYS A 110 6.92 -18.77 -15.03
C LYS A 110 8.13 -18.05 -15.60
N PHE A 111 8.64 -17.09 -14.84
CA PHE A 111 9.89 -16.39 -15.15
C PHE A 111 10.60 -15.98 -13.86
N ASN A 112 11.89 -15.71 -13.95
CA ASN A 112 12.69 -15.26 -12.82
C ASN A 112 12.78 -13.73 -12.80
N THR A 113 12.69 -13.15 -11.61
CA THR A 113 12.87 -11.71 -11.39
C THR A 113 13.76 -11.46 -10.17
N THR A 114 14.52 -10.37 -10.21
CA THR A 114 15.25 -9.89 -9.04
C THR A 114 14.29 -9.24 -8.07
N ALA A 115 14.34 -9.65 -6.81
CA ALA A 115 13.61 -9.03 -5.72
C ALA A 115 14.58 -8.34 -4.76
N VAL A 116 14.34 -7.06 -4.50
CA VAL A 116 15.16 -6.24 -3.59
C VAL A 116 14.31 -5.79 -2.42
N ILE A 117 14.72 -6.13 -1.21
CA ILE A 117 14.02 -5.68 0.00
C ILE A 117 14.52 -4.31 0.45
N SER A 118 13.60 -3.47 0.92
CA SER A 118 13.88 -2.11 1.38
C SER A 118 13.11 -1.76 2.65
N LYS A 119 13.47 -0.62 3.25
CA LYS A 119 12.75 0.01 4.36
C LYS A 119 11.94 1.19 3.79
N THR A 120 10.77 1.44 4.34
CA THR A 120 9.90 2.55 3.93
C THR A 120 9.38 3.31 5.15
N GLY A 121 9.04 4.59 4.96
CA GLY A 121 8.60 5.46 6.05
C GLY A 121 9.59 5.46 7.22
N LYS A 122 9.09 5.22 8.43
CA LYS A 122 9.88 5.21 9.67
C LYS A 122 10.40 3.83 10.09
N HIS A 123 10.31 2.83 9.21
CA HIS A 123 10.70 1.46 9.55
C HIS A 123 12.20 1.33 9.84
N LYS A 124 12.55 0.75 11.00
CA LYS A 124 13.93 0.36 11.33
C LYS A 124 14.32 -0.99 10.69
N LYS A 125 13.34 -1.85 10.38
CA LYS A 125 13.50 -3.17 9.75
C LYS A 125 12.97 -3.15 8.30
N TYR A 126 13.45 -4.07 7.46
CA TYR A 126 12.96 -4.18 6.08
C TYR A 126 11.49 -4.61 6.07
N ASN A 127 10.65 -3.84 5.39
CA ASN A 127 9.21 -4.04 5.34
C ASN A 127 8.63 -4.07 3.91
N ALA A 128 9.47 -3.87 2.90
CA ALA A 128 9.01 -3.82 1.52
C ALA A 128 9.92 -4.63 0.59
N VAL A 129 9.38 -4.99 -0.56
CA VAL A 129 10.08 -5.70 -1.63
C VAL A 129 9.73 -5.08 -2.98
N THR A 130 10.74 -4.90 -3.83
CA THR A 130 10.61 -4.40 -5.20
C THR A 130 10.98 -5.49 -6.18
N TYR A 131 10.09 -5.79 -7.13
CA TYR A 131 10.32 -6.78 -8.19
C TYR A 131 9.44 -6.49 -9.43
N MET A 132 9.75 -7.12 -10.57
CA MET A 132 8.94 -6.99 -11.79
C MET A 132 7.83 -8.03 -11.80
N PHE A 133 6.58 -7.62 -12.06
CA PHE A 133 5.44 -8.55 -12.10
C PHE A 133 5.36 -9.34 -13.42
N ARG A 134 5.92 -8.78 -14.50
CA ARG A 134 6.11 -9.42 -15.81
C ARG A 134 7.49 -9.03 -16.35
N PRO A 135 8.10 -9.77 -17.29
CA PRO A 135 9.43 -9.47 -17.82
C PRO A 135 9.60 -8.04 -18.36
N THR A 136 8.54 -7.44 -18.91
CA THR A 136 8.55 -6.09 -19.49
C THR A 136 7.97 -5.01 -18.55
N ASP A 137 7.50 -5.39 -17.36
CA ASP A 137 6.96 -4.41 -16.41
C ASP A 137 8.11 -3.67 -15.71
N PRO A 138 7.95 -2.37 -15.41
CA PRO A 138 8.85 -1.71 -14.48
C PRO A 138 8.75 -2.37 -13.09
N PRO A 139 9.87 -2.47 -12.33
CA PRO A 139 9.83 -2.96 -10.96
C PRO A 139 8.86 -2.16 -10.09
N LYS A 140 8.06 -2.85 -9.27
CA LYS A 140 7.07 -2.23 -8.38
C LYS A 140 7.38 -2.55 -6.93
N LEU A 141 7.25 -1.53 -6.09
CA LEU A 141 7.40 -1.64 -4.64
C LEU A 141 6.10 -2.16 -4.02
N HIS A 142 6.21 -3.26 -3.29
CA HIS A 142 5.15 -3.85 -2.47
C HIS A 142 5.57 -3.79 -1.00
N LYS A 143 4.75 -3.18 -0.15
CA LYS A 143 4.96 -3.14 1.30
C LYS A 143 4.25 -4.32 1.94
N LEU A 144 4.91 -5.00 2.86
CA LEU A 144 4.29 -6.01 3.70
C LEU A 144 3.38 -5.28 4.70
N MET A 145 2.07 -5.43 4.50
CA MET A 145 1.07 -4.90 5.43
C MET A 145 1.00 -5.78 6.68
N TYR A 146 0.99 -7.10 6.51
CA TYR A 146 0.81 -8.05 7.61
C TYR A 146 1.37 -9.44 7.27
N ILE A 147 2.01 -10.08 8.24
CA ILE A 147 2.28 -11.52 8.27
C ILE A 147 1.85 -12.05 9.64
N ASN A 148 1.06 -13.14 9.67
CA ASN A 148 0.69 -13.76 10.93
C ASN A 148 1.88 -14.52 11.54
N LYS A 149 1.77 -14.86 12.84
CA LYS A 149 2.85 -15.51 13.60
C LYS A 149 3.27 -16.85 12.99
N GLU A 150 2.32 -17.62 12.49
CA GLU A 150 2.53 -18.94 11.87
C GLU A 150 3.06 -18.82 10.44
N ARG A 151 3.13 -17.61 9.88
CA ARG A 151 3.53 -17.33 8.48
C ARG A 151 2.69 -18.08 7.44
N SER A 152 1.48 -18.48 7.82
CA SER A 152 0.50 -19.14 6.96
C SER A 152 -0.35 -18.15 6.15
N CYS A 153 -0.23 -16.85 6.42
CA CYS A 153 -0.90 -15.78 5.69
C CYS A 153 -0.08 -14.49 5.65
N LEU A 154 -0.07 -13.84 4.48
CA LEU A 154 0.67 -12.63 4.18
C LEU A 154 -0.25 -11.65 3.46
N ILE A 155 -0.11 -10.36 3.72
CA ILE A 155 -0.79 -9.31 2.97
C ILE A 155 0.26 -8.32 2.48
N PHE A 156 0.39 -8.20 1.17
CA PHE A 156 1.18 -7.13 0.54
C PHE A 156 0.26 -6.08 -0.03
N VAL A 157 0.71 -4.82 0.00
CA VAL A 157 0.03 -3.68 -0.61
C VAL A 157 0.98 -2.99 -1.59
N GLU A 158 0.49 -2.64 -2.78
CA GLU A 158 1.26 -1.82 -3.72
C GLU A 158 1.53 -0.44 -3.09
N ASN A 159 2.70 0.13 -3.38
CA ASN A 159 3.02 1.48 -2.93
C ASN A 159 1.93 2.49 -3.37
N ARG A 160 1.42 3.26 -2.42
CA ARG A 160 0.38 4.26 -2.65
C ARG A 160 0.86 5.65 -2.24
N TYR A 161 0.87 6.55 -3.23
CA TYR A 161 1.10 7.97 -3.03
C TYR A 161 -0.01 8.76 -3.77
N PRO A 162 -0.69 9.71 -3.11
CA PRO A 162 -0.62 10.00 -1.67
C PRO A 162 -1.18 8.83 -0.83
N ALA A 163 -0.88 8.80 0.48
CA ALA A 163 -1.31 7.74 1.39
C ALA A 163 -2.84 7.52 1.44
N LYS A 164 -3.64 8.54 1.09
CA LYS A 164 -5.11 8.47 0.96
C LYS A 164 -5.59 7.63 -0.24
N LYS A 165 -4.70 7.29 -1.19
CA LYS A 165 -5.08 6.47 -2.34
C LYS A 165 -5.53 5.09 -1.86
N ARG A 166 -6.54 4.55 -2.55
CA ARG A 166 -7.13 3.25 -2.23
C ARG A 166 -6.05 2.15 -2.21
N ALA A 167 -6.01 1.37 -1.14
CA ALA A 167 -5.05 0.28 -1.00
C ALA A 167 -5.30 -0.81 -2.06
N ARG A 168 -4.24 -1.22 -2.74
CA ARG A 168 -4.21 -2.33 -3.69
C ARG A 168 -3.49 -3.51 -3.04
N CYS A 169 -4.26 -4.38 -2.41
CA CYS A 169 -3.75 -5.47 -1.61
C CYS A 169 -3.84 -6.81 -2.32
N GLN A 170 -2.89 -7.69 -2.01
CA GLN A 170 -2.96 -9.12 -2.29
C GLN A 170 -2.75 -9.90 -1.00
N LEU A 171 -3.64 -10.85 -0.73
CA LEU A 171 -3.51 -11.83 0.34
C LEU A 171 -2.89 -13.10 -0.23
N MET A 172 -1.87 -13.61 0.43
CA MET A 172 -1.09 -14.75 -0.03
C MET A 172 -0.95 -15.79 1.08
N GLN A 173 -0.85 -17.06 0.70
CA GLN A 173 -0.58 -18.16 1.62
C GLN A 173 0.45 -19.13 1.02
N PRO A 174 1.37 -19.68 1.84
CA PRO A 174 2.23 -20.79 1.43
C PRO A 174 1.41 -21.98 0.92
N ALA A 175 1.94 -22.74 -0.05
CA ALA A 175 1.28 -23.90 -0.65
C ALA A 175 0.72 -24.89 0.39
N VAL A 176 1.48 -25.14 1.45
CA VAL A 176 1.11 -26.02 2.58
C VAL A 176 -0.16 -25.59 3.32
N SER A 177 -0.57 -24.32 3.19
CA SER A 177 -1.73 -23.74 3.87
C SER A 177 -2.77 -23.13 2.93
N ALA A 178 -2.47 -23.00 1.64
CA ALA A 178 -3.36 -22.39 0.64
C ALA A 178 -4.72 -23.11 0.48
N HIS A 179 -4.81 -24.38 0.90
CA HIS A 179 -6.06 -25.16 0.91
C HIS A 179 -6.86 -25.05 2.22
N ARG A 180 -6.24 -24.57 3.32
CA ARG A 180 -6.79 -24.64 4.70
C ARG A 180 -7.65 -23.44 5.09
N GLY A 181 -8.13 -22.67 4.11
CA GLY A 181 -8.83 -21.41 4.35
C GLY A 181 -7.89 -20.29 4.82
N ILE A 182 -8.44 -19.08 4.91
CA ILE A 182 -7.70 -17.89 5.33
C ILE A 182 -7.80 -17.77 6.86
N PRO A 183 -6.68 -17.66 7.60
CA PRO A 183 -6.68 -17.39 9.04
C PRO A 183 -7.52 -16.16 9.41
N HIS A 184 -8.21 -16.23 10.55
CA HIS A 184 -9.18 -15.21 10.96
C HIS A 184 -8.55 -13.81 11.09
N ASP A 185 -7.40 -13.72 11.75
CA ASP A 185 -6.60 -12.51 11.91
C ASP A 185 -6.26 -11.85 10.58
N CYS A 186 -5.76 -12.64 9.62
CA CYS A 186 -5.40 -12.19 8.29
C CYS A 186 -6.63 -11.70 7.51
N SER A 187 -7.75 -12.44 7.58
CA SER A 187 -9.01 -12.04 6.96
C SER A 187 -9.53 -10.70 7.51
N THR A 188 -9.36 -10.48 8.82
CA THR A 188 -9.78 -9.26 9.50
C THR A 188 -8.90 -8.07 9.09
N VAL A 189 -7.58 -8.25 9.07
CA VAL A 189 -6.66 -7.20 8.58
C VAL A 189 -6.94 -6.86 7.12
N PHE A 190 -7.15 -7.86 6.26
CA PHE A 190 -7.45 -7.63 4.85
C PHE A 190 -8.76 -6.86 4.67
N ARG A 191 -9.87 -7.31 5.27
CA ARG A 191 -11.18 -6.64 5.13
C ARG A 191 -11.16 -5.20 5.63
N LYS A 192 -10.47 -4.93 6.75
CA LYS A 192 -10.41 -3.60 7.35
C LYS A 192 -9.57 -2.62 6.52
N ASN A 193 -8.51 -3.09 5.86
CA ASN A 193 -7.51 -2.21 5.24
C ASN A 193 -7.50 -2.24 3.69
N CYS A 194 -8.20 -3.18 3.07
CA CYS A 194 -8.18 -3.41 1.63
C CYS A 194 -9.59 -3.27 1.02
N PRO A 195 -10.05 -2.03 0.81
CA PRO A 195 -11.44 -1.76 0.41
C PRO A 195 -11.77 -2.26 -1.01
N GLY A 196 -13.06 -2.53 -1.21
CA GLY A 196 -13.66 -2.99 -2.46
C GLY A 196 -13.72 -4.50 -2.62
N LYS A 197 -14.46 -4.97 -3.63
CA LYS A 197 -14.69 -6.40 -3.86
C LYS A 197 -13.40 -7.09 -4.34
N PRO A 198 -12.89 -8.09 -3.61
CA PRO A 198 -11.73 -8.84 -4.05
C PRO A 198 -12.11 -9.92 -5.08
N VAL A 199 -11.13 -10.33 -5.88
CA VAL A 199 -11.23 -11.50 -6.76
C VAL A 199 -10.39 -12.64 -6.20
N ARG A 200 -10.93 -13.86 -6.23
CA ARG A 200 -10.20 -15.08 -5.88
C ARG A 200 -9.29 -15.49 -7.04
N ILE A 201 -8.00 -15.66 -6.75
CA ILE A 201 -6.96 -15.99 -7.72
C ILE A 201 -6.55 -17.46 -7.61
N TYR A 202 -6.48 -17.97 -6.37
CA TYR A 202 -6.18 -19.37 -6.10
C TYR A 202 -7.39 -20.26 -6.28
N GLN A 203 -7.18 -21.38 -6.97
CA GLN A 203 -8.13 -22.46 -7.20
C GLN A 203 -7.59 -23.77 -6.63
N PRO A 204 -8.45 -24.73 -6.25
CA PRO A 204 -8.00 -26.01 -5.69
C PRO A 204 -6.99 -26.77 -6.57
N TRP A 205 -7.12 -26.67 -7.90
CA TRP A 205 -6.24 -27.33 -8.87
C TRP A 205 -4.87 -26.67 -9.06
N CYS A 206 -4.58 -25.52 -8.43
CA CYS A 206 -3.35 -24.77 -8.67
C CYS A 206 -2.05 -25.51 -8.29
N GLN A 207 -2.10 -26.45 -7.35
CA GLN A 207 -0.91 -27.20 -6.93
C GLN A 207 -0.59 -28.36 -7.88
N GLY A 208 -1.59 -28.88 -8.59
CA GLY A 208 -1.45 -30.02 -9.49
C GLY A 208 -1.11 -29.65 -10.93
N LEU A 209 -0.96 -28.36 -11.26
CA LEU A 209 -0.65 -27.95 -12.62
C LEU A 209 0.82 -28.23 -13.00
N PRO A 210 1.08 -28.76 -14.21
CA PRO A 210 2.42 -28.83 -14.74
C PRO A 210 2.99 -27.43 -15.01
N GLU A 211 4.31 -27.29 -14.87
CA GLU A 211 5.02 -26.06 -15.18
C GLU A 211 5.70 -26.15 -16.54
N LEU A 212 5.55 -25.11 -17.35
CA LEU A 212 6.38 -24.94 -18.53
C LEU A 212 7.78 -24.48 -18.14
N PRO A 213 8.82 -24.83 -18.93
CA PRO A 213 10.13 -24.24 -18.76
C PRO A 213 10.04 -22.70 -18.86
N PRO A 214 10.91 -21.96 -18.15
CA PRO A 214 10.97 -20.51 -18.26
C PRO A 214 11.20 -20.09 -19.71
N LYS A 215 10.43 -19.11 -20.19
CA LYS A 215 10.72 -18.42 -21.46
C LYS A 215 11.66 -17.24 -21.22
#